data_AF-A0AAW9ILJ7-F1
#
_entry.id   AF-A0AAW9ILJ7-F1
#
_cell.length_a   1.000
_cell.length_b   1.000
_cell.length_c   1.000
_cell.angle_alpha   90.00
_cell.angle_beta   90.00
_cell.angle_gamma   90.00
#
_symmetry.space_group_name_H-M   'P 1'
#
loop_
_entity.id
_entity.type
_entity.pdbx_description
1 polymer ?
#
loop_
_entity_poly.entity_id
_entity_poly.type
_entity_poly.pdbx_seq_one_letter_code
_entity_poly.pdbx_strand_id
1 'polypeptide(L)'
;MKRSIKALILVVLITILSLNLIACSSSNKALDKGKELINEGQYEKAVVSLELALDENPKNKEAKELKDMIENYLEASKALDDGKIRKAEVKIQNVGEKSNEFPNFKKCVDALNKNIDEKSEYDKDIKSDMEKLEKFIDNKNYSDAVLLTKSLDGRVRTKEQKEKLEQIKLKLISVLSIESTKK
;
A
#
# COMPACT_ATOMS: atom_id res chain seq x y z
N MET A 1 43.89 -41.70 44.07
CA MET A 1 42.41 -41.70 44.16
C MET A 1 41.77 -40.30 44.13
N LYS A 2 42.24 -39.31 44.90
CA LYS A 2 41.63 -37.95 44.90
C LYS A 2 41.82 -37.13 43.61
N ARG A 3 42.90 -37.34 42.86
CA ARG A 3 43.19 -36.66 41.57
C ARG A 3 42.27 -37.13 40.43
N SER A 4 41.98 -38.42 40.35
CA SER A 4 41.09 -39.00 39.34
C SER A 4 39.62 -38.64 39.57
N ILE A 5 39.19 -38.52 40.84
CA ILE A 5 37.83 -38.08 41.19
C ILE A 5 37.63 -36.59 40.80
N LYS A 6 38.61 -35.72 41.04
CA LYS A 6 38.55 -34.30 40.62
C LYS A 6 38.50 -34.16 39.09
N ALA A 7 39.23 -34.98 38.35
CA ALA A 7 39.19 -35.00 36.90
C ALA A 7 37.82 -35.48 36.37
N LEU A 8 37.22 -36.48 37.01
CA LEU A 8 35.90 -37.00 36.64
C LEU A 8 34.78 -35.97 36.87
N ILE A 9 34.82 -35.25 38.00
CA ILE A 9 33.87 -34.17 38.31
C ILE A 9 33.99 -33.01 37.30
N LEU A 10 35.21 -32.68 36.88
CA LEU A 10 35.45 -31.62 35.89
C LEU A 10 34.90 -31.99 34.50
N VAL A 11 35.04 -33.25 34.08
CA VAL A 11 34.49 -33.75 32.80
C VAL A 11 32.95 -33.78 32.83
N VAL A 12 32.35 -34.14 33.96
CA VAL A 12 30.88 -34.09 34.14
C VAL A 12 30.36 -32.64 34.09
N LEU A 13 31.08 -31.70 34.70
CA LEU A 13 30.72 -30.27 34.62
C LEU A 13 30.84 -29.70 33.20
N ILE A 14 31.88 -30.06 32.44
CA ILE A 14 32.07 -29.62 31.05
C ILE A 14 31.03 -30.24 30.12
N THR A 15 30.62 -31.49 30.36
CA THR A 15 29.55 -32.13 29.59
C THR A 15 28.19 -31.49 29.89
N ILE A 16 27.85 -31.22 31.15
CA ILE A 16 26.62 -30.49 31.51
C ILE A 16 26.61 -29.05 30.94
N LEU A 17 27.77 -28.38 30.88
CA LEU A 17 27.89 -27.04 30.30
C LEU A 17 27.73 -27.03 28.77
N SER A 18 28.16 -28.10 28.09
CA SER A 18 28.01 -28.26 26.63
C SER A 18 26.61 -28.73 26.20
N LEU A 19 25.81 -29.31 27.10
CA LEU A 19 24.41 -29.66 26.82
C LEU A 19 23.45 -28.44 26.76
N ASN A 20 23.90 -27.24 27.12
CA ASN A 20 23.09 -26.00 27.04
C ASN A 20 23.24 -25.23 25.71
N LEU A 21 23.97 -25.76 24.73
CA LEU A 21 24.27 -25.08 23.45
C LEU A 21 23.35 -25.46 22.27
N ILE A 22 22.31 -26.28 22.48
CA ILE A 22 21.39 -26.73 21.40
C ILE A 22 19.98 -26.10 21.54
N ALA A 23 19.89 -24.87 22.05
CA ALA A 23 18.62 -24.14 22.21
C ALA A 23 18.44 -22.96 21.23
N CYS A 24 19.27 -22.84 20.18
CA CYS A 24 19.15 -21.80 19.15
C CYS A 24 19.17 -22.39 17.74
N SER A 25 18.06 -22.96 17.26
CA SER A 25 17.91 -23.19 15.81
C SER A 25 16.47 -23.27 15.29
N SER A 26 15.43 -23.11 16.13
CA SER A 26 14.03 -23.18 15.67
C SER A 26 13.42 -21.82 15.28
N SER A 27 13.80 -20.71 15.92
CA SER A 27 13.09 -19.42 15.79
C SER A 27 13.21 -18.72 14.43
N ASN A 28 13.93 -19.30 13.47
CA ASN A 28 14.15 -18.71 12.15
C ASN A 28 13.38 -19.42 11.04
N LYS A 29 12.80 -20.61 11.27
CA LYS A 29 12.18 -21.38 10.19
C LYS A 29 10.96 -20.67 9.59
N ALA A 30 10.10 -20.10 10.43
CA ALA A 30 8.93 -19.35 9.99
C ALA A 30 9.33 -18.04 9.27
N LEU A 31 10.36 -17.36 9.77
CA LEU A 31 10.93 -16.16 9.14
C LEU A 31 11.51 -16.47 7.75
N ASP A 32 12.33 -17.52 7.64
CA ASP A 32 12.93 -17.95 6.38
C ASP A 32 11.85 -18.34 5.36
N LYS A 33 10.79 -19.03 5.81
CA LYS A 33 9.65 -19.35 4.95
C LYS A 33 8.91 -18.08 4.48
N GLY A 34 8.75 -17.10 5.36
CA GLY A 34 8.21 -15.78 5.00
C GLY A 34 9.01 -15.12 3.88
N LYS A 35 10.35 -15.09 4.01
CA LYS A 35 11.26 -14.55 2.99
C LYS A 35 11.18 -15.30 1.66
N GLU A 36 11.10 -16.63 1.70
CA GLU A 36 10.89 -17.46 0.50
C GLU A 36 9.58 -17.09 -0.21
N LEU A 37 8.48 -16.99 0.55
CA LEU A 37 7.17 -16.65 -0.01
C LEU A 37 7.13 -15.23 -0.61
N ILE A 38 7.88 -14.26 -0.05
CA ILE A 38 8.05 -12.93 -0.68
C ILE A 38 8.70 -13.07 -2.06
N ASN A 39 9.77 -13.87 -2.16
CA ASN A 39 10.47 -14.10 -3.43
C ASN A 39 9.60 -14.84 -4.45
N GLU A 40 8.72 -15.72 -3.98
CA GLU A 40 7.73 -16.44 -4.79
C GLU A 40 6.49 -15.60 -5.16
N GLY A 41 6.36 -14.39 -4.63
CA GLY A 41 5.20 -13.52 -4.88
C GLY A 41 3.92 -13.93 -4.15
N GLN A 42 4.02 -14.80 -3.13
CA GLN A 42 2.89 -15.29 -2.34
C GLN A 42 2.70 -14.44 -1.07
N TYR A 43 2.35 -13.17 -1.26
CA TYR A 43 2.39 -12.14 -0.22
C TYR A 43 1.48 -12.41 0.99
N GLU A 44 0.24 -12.87 0.77
CA GLU A 44 -0.69 -13.19 1.87
C GLU A 44 -0.17 -14.35 2.71
N LYS A 45 0.42 -15.37 2.07
CA LYS A 45 1.03 -16.49 2.79
C LYS A 45 2.32 -16.09 3.51
N ALA A 46 3.07 -15.15 2.94
CA ALA A 46 4.25 -14.59 3.57
C ALA A 46 3.87 -13.88 4.88
N VAL A 47 2.79 -13.08 4.89
CA VAL A 47 2.25 -12.46 6.11
C VAL A 47 1.95 -13.52 7.18
N VAL A 48 1.23 -14.59 6.83
CA VAL A 48 0.92 -15.69 7.78
C VAL A 48 2.19 -16.33 8.34
N SER A 49 3.21 -16.56 7.51
CA SER A 49 4.47 -17.15 7.97
C SER A 49 5.25 -16.21 8.89
N LEU A 50 5.19 -14.90 8.63
CA LEU A 50 5.83 -13.88 9.47
C LEU A 50 5.08 -13.66 10.79
N GLU A 51 3.75 -13.83 10.81
CA GLU A 51 2.96 -13.87 12.04
C GLU A 51 3.38 -15.05 12.92
N LEU A 52 3.54 -16.25 12.35
CA LEU A 52 4.07 -17.40 13.10
C LEU A 52 5.47 -17.13 13.68
N ALA A 53 6.34 -16.45 12.92
CA ALA A 53 7.66 -16.07 13.43
C ALA A 53 7.59 -15.07 14.60
N LEU A 54 6.57 -14.21 14.62
CA LEU A 54 6.30 -13.27 15.72
C LEU A 54 5.62 -13.95 16.91
N ASP A 55 4.80 -14.98 16.69
CA ASP A 55 4.24 -15.79 17.78
C ASP A 55 5.36 -16.56 18.51
N GLU A 56 6.32 -17.10 17.76
CA GLU A 56 7.51 -17.78 18.31
C GLU A 56 8.48 -16.80 19.00
N ASN A 57 8.69 -15.62 18.41
CA ASN A 57 9.52 -14.56 18.97
C ASN A 57 8.89 -13.17 18.74
N PRO A 58 8.11 -12.66 19.71
CA PRO A 58 7.43 -11.36 19.57
C PRO A 58 8.35 -10.15 19.42
N LYS A 59 9.64 -10.31 19.73
CA LYS A 59 10.67 -9.26 19.61
C LYS A 59 11.45 -9.37 18.29
N ASN A 60 11.08 -10.27 17.39
CA ASN A 60 11.74 -10.41 16.09
C ASN A 60 11.46 -9.18 15.22
N LYS A 61 12.39 -8.22 15.26
CA LYS A 61 12.28 -6.95 14.53
C LYS A 61 12.19 -7.17 13.02
N GLU A 62 12.95 -8.13 12.49
CA GLU A 62 12.97 -8.41 11.07
C GLU A 62 11.62 -8.97 10.59
N ALA A 63 11.07 -9.96 11.31
CA ALA A 63 9.76 -10.51 10.98
C ALA A 63 8.67 -9.44 10.97
N LYS A 64 8.70 -8.52 11.94
CA LYS A 64 7.78 -7.40 12.02
C LYS A 64 7.94 -6.44 10.83
N GLU A 65 9.17 -6.01 10.55
CA GLU A 65 9.45 -5.08 9.43
C GLU A 65 9.01 -5.68 8.08
N LEU A 66 9.25 -6.98 7.85
CA LEU A 66 8.81 -7.67 6.64
C LEU A 66 7.29 -7.79 6.56
N LYS A 67 6.62 -8.08 7.69
CA LYS A 67 5.16 -8.16 7.74
C LYS A 67 4.54 -6.80 7.42
N ASP A 68 4.98 -5.75 8.11
CA ASP A 68 4.48 -4.38 7.91
C ASP A 68 4.71 -3.91 6.46
N MET A 69 5.86 -4.22 5.86
CA MET A 69 6.18 -3.95 4.45
C MET A 69 5.15 -4.57 3.49
N ILE A 70 4.83 -5.85 3.67
CA ILE A 70 3.90 -6.57 2.79
C ILE A 70 2.47 -6.11 3.01
N GLU A 71 2.05 -5.91 4.27
CA GLU A 71 0.70 -5.42 4.59
C GLU A 71 0.45 -4.04 3.99
N ASN A 72 1.43 -3.13 4.05
CA ASN A 72 1.33 -1.83 3.40
C ASN A 72 1.19 -1.95 1.88
N TYR A 73 1.90 -2.87 1.23
CA TYR A 73 1.75 -3.13 -0.20
C TYR A 73 0.35 -3.66 -0.55
N LEU A 74 -0.14 -4.67 0.18
CA LEU A 74 -1.46 -5.26 -0.05
C LEU A 74 -2.58 -4.25 0.20
N GLU A 75 -2.47 -3.45 1.26
CA GLU A 75 -3.42 -2.38 1.54
C GLU A 75 -3.40 -1.27 0.48
N ALA A 76 -2.22 -0.92 -0.04
CA ALA A 76 -2.10 0.03 -1.14
C ALA A 76 -2.79 -0.49 -2.41
N SER A 77 -2.55 -1.75 -2.78
CA SER A 77 -3.20 -2.39 -3.93
C SER A 77 -4.71 -2.39 -3.78
N LYS A 78 -5.22 -2.86 -2.64
CA LYS A 78 -6.66 -2.86 -2.36
C LYS A 78 -7.27 -1.45 -2.37
N ALA A 79 -6.55 -0.47 -1.81
CA ALA A 79 -7.01 0.92 -1.83
C ALA A 79 -7.06 1.47 -3.26
N LEU A 80 -6.12 1.09 -4.13
CA LEU A 80 -6.12 1.47 -5.54
C LEU A 80 -7.32 0.86 -6.28
N ASP A 81 -7.59 -0.42 -6.05
CA ASP A 81 -8.73 -1.15 -6.64
C ASP A 81 -10.07 -0.55 -6.20
N ASP A 82 -10.15 -0.15 -4.92
CA ASP A 82 -11.30 0.56 -4.34
C ASP A 82 -11.43 2.02 -4.84
N GLY A 83 -10.48 2.52 -5.64
CA GLY A 83 -10.43 3.92 -6.10
C GLY A 83 -10.06 4.94 -5.02
N LYS A 84 -9.56 4.49 -3.87
CA LYS A 84 -9.13 5.33 -2.73
C LYS A 84 -7.68 5.77 -2.92
N ILE A 85 -7.43 6.58 -3.96
CA ILE A 85 -6.07 6.96 -4.41
C ILE A 85 -5.20 7.51 -3.29
N ARG A 86 -5.72 8.43 -2.46
CA ARG A 86 -4.96 9.01 -1.35
C ARG A 86 -4.53 7.98 -0.31
N LYS A 87 -5.38 6.99 -0.01
CA LYS A 87 -5.03 5.90 0.89
C LYS A 87 -3.94 5.01 0.27
N ALA A 88 -4.05 4.72 -1.02
CA ALA A 88 -3.05 3.95 -1.75
C ALA A 88 -1.67 4.64 -1.72
N GLU A 89 -1.60 5.95 -1.98
CA GLU A 89 -0.38 6.76 -1.90
C GLU A 89 0.30 6.66 -0.52
N VAL A 90 -0.46 6.84 0.56
CA VAL A 90 0.09 6.78 1.92
C VAL A 90 0.62 5.38 2.22
N LYS A 91 -0.11 4.34 1.81
CA LYS A 91 0.28 2.95 2.09
C LYS A 91 1.51 2.53 1.28
N ILE A 92 1.60 2.89 -0.01
CA ILE A 92 2.75 2.52 -0.83
C ILE A 92 4.05 3.19 -0.35
N GLN A 93 3.96 4.44 0.14
CA GLN A 93 5.10 5.14 0.75
C GLN A 93 5.61 4.48 2.04
N ASN A 94 4.72 3.77 2.76
CA ASN A 94 5.06 3.08 4.01
C ASN A 94 5.57 1.64 3.82
N VAL A 95 5.68 1.14 2.59
CA VAL A 95 6.29 -0.18 2.32
C VAL A 95 7.76 -0.21 2.80
N GLY A 96 8.45 0.93 2.74
CA GLY A 96 9.81 1.08 3.27
C GLY A 96 10.91 0.45 2.42
N GLU A 97 12.16 0.68 2.83
CA GLU A 97 13.36 0.35 2.04
C GLU A 97 13.70 -1.14 2.00
N LYS A 98 13.17 -1.94 2.93
CA LYS A 98 13.37 -3.41 2.94
C LYS A 98 12.88 -4.09 1.66
N SER A 99 11.98 -3.46 0.93
CA SER A 99 11.57 -3.93 -0.40
C SER A 99 12.77 -4.11 -1.34
N ASN A 100 13.84 -3.33 -1.19
CA ASN A 100 15.07 -3.42 -1.98
C ASN A 100 15.81 -4.77 -1.82
N GLU A 101 15.59 -5.47 -0.70
CA GLU A 101 16.18 -6.79 -0.45
C GLU A 101 15.50 -7.91 -1.28
N PHE A 102 14.33 -7.62 -1.87
CA PHE A 102 13.52 -8.57 -2.64
C PHE A 102 13.25 -8.02 -4.05
N PRO A 103 14.16 -8.24 -5.03
CA PRO A 103 14.08 -7.58 -6.34
C PRO A 103 12.76 -7.77 -7.09
N ASN A 104 12.12 -8.94 -6.98
CA ASN A 104 10.83 -9.20 -7.61
C ASN A 104 9.71 -8.41 -6.93
N PHE A 105 9.67 -8.41 -5.59
CA PHE A 105 8.71 -7.61 -4.83
C PHE A 105 8.92 -6.10 -5.08
N LYS A 106 10.17 -5.62 -5.12
CA LYS A 106 10.48 -4.22 -5.44
C LYS A 106 9.90 -3.79 -6.79
N LYS A 107 10.01 -4.62 -7.84
CA LYS A 107 9.39 -4.34 -9.14
C LYS A 107 7.87 -4.21 -9.03
N CYS A 108 7.22 -5.05 -8.23
CA CYS A 108 5.78 -4.97 -7.98
C CYS A 108 5.40 -3.69 -7.23
N VAL A 109 6.20 -3.29 -6.23
CA VAL A 109 6.03 -2.02 -5.50
C VAL A 109 6.17 -0.82 -6.45
N ASP A 110 7.19 -0.82 -7.31
CA ASP A 110 7.43 0.25 -8.28
C ASP A 110 6.32 0.36 -9.32
N ALA A 111 5.85 -0.77 -9.83
CA ALA A 111 4.73 -0.81 -10.76
C ALA A 111 3.44 -0.30 -10.10
N LEU A 112 3.17 -0.70 -8.84
CA LEU A 112 2.02 -0.22 -8.10
C LEU A 112 2.12 1.29 -7.82
N ASN A 113 3.29 1.78 -7.41
CA ASN A 113 3.52 3.20 -7.17
C ASN A 113 3.29 4.03 -8.44
N LYS A 114 3.82 3.59 -9.59
CA LYS A 114 3.58 4.24 -10.88
C LYS A 114 2.09 4.29 -11.23
N ASN A 115 1.36 3.19 -11.04
CA ASN A 115 -0.08 3.16 -11.31
C ASN A 115 -0.88 4.10 -10.39
N ILE A 116 -0.44 4.25 -9.12
CA ILE A 116 -1.02 5.21 -8.18
C ILE A 116 -0.76 6.63 -8.65
N ASP A 117 0.48 6.96 -9.03
CA ASP A 117 0.87 8.29 -9.50
C ASP A 117 0.08 8.71 -10.74
N GLU A 118 -0.03 7.84 -11.74
CA GLU A 118 -0.81 8.09 -12.96
C GLU A 118 -2.29 8.38 -12.67
N LYS A 119 -2.89 7.63 -11.74
CA LYS A 119 -4.29 7.86 -11.31
C LYS A 119 -4.44 9.13 -10.48
N SER A 120 -3.46 9.47 -9.64
CA SER A 120 -3.45 10.70 -8.85
C SER A 120 -3.38 11.94 -9.74
N GLU A 121 -2.55 11.91 -10.78
CA GLU A 121 -2.47 12.98 -11.78
C GLU A 121 -3.79 13.13 -12.54
N TYR A 122 -4.38 12.02 -13.00
CA TYR A 122 -5.67 12.03 -13.65
C TYR A 122 -6.78 12.66 -12.80
N ASP A 123 -6.82 12.35 -11.50
CA ASP A 123 -7.79 12.91 -10.56
C ASP A 123 -7.56 14.42 -10.33
N LYS A 124 -6.31 14.88 -10.31
CA LYS A 124 -5.96 16.32 -10.24
C LYS A 124 -6.43 17.07 -11.48
N ASP A 125 -6.24 16.48 -12.67
CA ASP A 125 -6.69 17.08 -13.93
C ASP A 125 -8.22 17.22 -13.99
N ILE A 126 -8.95 16.19 -13.57
CA ILE A 126 -10.41 16.25 -13.46
C ILE A 126 -10.82 17.36 -12.51
N LYS A 127 -10.19 17.45 -11.33
CA LYS A 127 -10.48 18.50 -10.35
C LYS A 127 -10.25 19.89 -10.94
N SER A 128 -9.10 20.10 -11.60
CA SER A 128 -8.77 21.38 -12.24
C SER A 128 -9.78 21.74 -13.32
N ASP A 129 -10.21 20.78 -14.14
CA ASP A 129 -11.19 21.01 -15.20
C ASP A 129 -12.59 21.29 -14.66
N MET A 130 -13.00 20.70 -13.54
CA MET A 130 -14.23 21.08 -12.85
C MET A 130 -14.18 22.52 -12.35
N GLU A 131 -13.05 22.96 -11.77
CA GLU A 131 -12.87 24.35 -11.34
C GLU A 131 -12.90 25.33 -12.54
N LYS A 132 -12.31 24.94 -13.69
CA LYS A 132 -12.43 25.71 -14.94
C LYS A 132 -13.87 25.77 -15.44
N LEU A 133 -14.60 24.66 -15.38
CA LEU A 133 -16.01 24.61 -15.77
C LEU A 133 -16.87 25.59 -14.96
N GLU A 134 -16.67 25.63 -13.64
CA GLU A 134 -17.34 26.60 -12.77
C GLU A 134 -17.01 28.05 -13.17
N LYS A 135 -15.73 28.35 -13.45
CA LYS A 135 -15.31 29.68 -13.94
C LYS A 135 -15.95 30.04 -15.28
N PHE A 136 -16.10 29.10 -16.20
CA PHE A 136 -16.80 29.36 -17.46
C PHE A 136 -18.27 29.70 -17.25
N ILE A 137 -18.95 29.02 -16.32
CA ILE A 137 -20.34 29.32 -15.96
C ILE A 137 -20.43 30.73 -15.37
N ASP A 138 -19.57 31.06 -14.41
CA ASP A 138 -19.60 32.37 -13.72
C ASP A 138 -19.28 33.53 -14.68
N ASN A 139 -18.37 33.32 -15.63
CA ASN A 139 -18.00 34.28 -16.66
C ASN A 139 -18.96 34.31 -17.87
N LYS A 140 -20.05 33.53 -17.84
CA LYS A 140 -21.03 33.38 -18.95
C LYS A 140 -20.44 32.84 -20.25
N ASN A 141 -19.30 32.17 -20.21
CA ASN A 141 -18.68 31.48 -21.34
C ASN A 141 -19.36 30.12 -21.56
N TYR A 142 -20.65 30.12 -21.85
CA TYR A 142 -21.46 28.90 -21.83
C TYR A 142 -21.11 27.89 -22.93
N SER A 143 -20.60 28.35 -24.08
CA SER A 143 -20.14 27.45 -25.14
C SER A 143 -19.00 26.56 -24.65
N ASP A 144 -17.98 27.16 -24.02
CA ASP A 144 -16.85 26.43 -23.45
C ASP A 144 -17.28 25.55 -22.29
N ALA A 145 -18.21 26.03 -21.45
CA ALA A 145 -18.78 25.24 -20.36
C ALA A 145 -19.46 23.96 -20.87
N VAL A 146 -20.29 24.04 -21.93
CA VAL A 146 -20.96 22.87 -22.52
C VAL A 146 -19.95 21.89 -23.13
N LEU A 147 -18.92 22.38 -23.82
CA LEU A 147 -17.87 21.53 -24.39
C LEU A 147 -17.07 20.81 -23.30
N LEU A 148 -16.65 21.54 -22.25
CA LEU A 148 -15.89 20.96 -21.15
C LEU A 148 -16.72 19.96 -20.34
N THR A 149 -18.02 20.22 -20.16
CA THR A 149 -18.94 19.28 -19.52
C THR A 149 -18.98 17.93 -20.26
N LYS A 150 -19.09 17.94 -21.59
CA LYS A 150 -19.09 16.71 -22.41
C LYS A 150 -17.78 15.94 -22.29
N SER A 151 -16.65 16.65 -22.25
CA SER A 151 -15.33 16.05 -22.03
C SER A 151 -15.23 15.40 -20.65
N LEU A 152 -15.70 16.09 -19.60
CA LEU A 152 -15.69 15.60 -18.23
C LEU A 152 -16.59 14.38 -18.02
N ASP A 153 -17.72 14.27 -18.72
CA ASP A 153 -18.62 13.11 -18.63
C ASP A 153 -17.95 11.78 -18.97
N GLY A 154 -17.06 11.79 -19.96
CA GLY A 154 -16.26 10.61 -20.32
C GLY A 154 -15.06 10.36 -19.40
N ARG A 155 -14.73 11.29 -18.51
CA ARG A 155 -13.52 11.27 -17.68
C ARG A 155 -13.79 11.00 -16.20
N VAL A 156 -14.93 11.42 -15.66
CA VAL A 156 -15.25 11.18 -14.24
C VAL A 156 -15.39 9.68 -13.94
N ARG A 157 -14.70 9.20 -12.91
CA ARG A 157 -14.66 7.78 -12.56
C ARG A 157 -15.23 7.50 -11.19
N THR A 158 -14.92 8.34 -10.20
CA THR A 158 -15.39 8.15 -8.83
C THR A 158 -16.82 8.64 -8.64
N LYS A 159 -17.50 8.10 -7.62
CA LYS A 159 -18.83 8.56 -7.23
C LYS A 159 -18.84 10.06 -6.90
N GLU A 160 -17.85 10.52 -6.14
CA GLU A 160 -17.68 11.93 -5.77
C GLU A 160 -17.48 12.82 -6.99
N GLN A 161 -16.63 12.42 -7.94
CA GLN A 161 -16.42 13.17 -9.19
C GLN A 161 -17.72 13.27 -10.00
N LYS A 162 -18.47 12.17 -10.11
CA LYS A 162 -19.76 12.13 -10.82
C LYS A 162 -20.80 13.03 -10.17
N GLU A 163 -20.94 12.95 -8.84
CA GLU A 163 -21.86 13.78 -8.07
C GLU A 163 -21.52 15.27 -8.19
N LYS A 164 -20.24 15.63 -8.08
CA LYS A 164 -19.79 17.01 -8.24
C LYS A 164 -20.04 17.52 -9.66
N LEU A 165 -19.73 16.71 -10.69
CA LEU A 165 -20.02 17.09 -12.08
C LEU A 165 -21.52 17.32 -12.29
N GLU A 166 -22.37 16.47 -11.74
CA GLU A 166 -23.82 16.59 -11.88
C GLU A 166 -24.36 17.87 -11.22
N GLN A 167 -23.84 18.25 -10.06
CA GLN A 167 -24.17 19.54 -9.43
C GLN A 167 -23.80 20.73 -10.33
N ILE A 168 -22.60 20.69 -10.92
CA ILE A 168 -22.15 21.75 -11.83
C ILE A 168 -23.01 21.79 -13.10
N LYS A 169 -23.41 20.63 -13.65
CA LYS A 169 -24.33 20.54 -14.78
C LYS A 169 -25.69 21.17 -14.48
N LEU A 170 -26.26 20.88 -13.32
CA LEU A 170 -27.54 21.46 -12.91
C LEU A 170 -27.45 23.00 -12.83
N LYS A 171 -26.34 23.54 -12.30
CA LYS A 171 -26.07 24.99 -12.31
C LYS A 171 -26.01 25.53 -13.74
N LEU A 172 -25.29 24.87 -14.66
CA LEU A 172 -25.20 25.27 -16.06
C LEU A 172 -26.57 25.26 -16.76
N ILE A 173 -27.38 24.21 -16.57
CA ILE A 173 -28.73 24.09 -17.13
C ILE A 173 -29.62 25.22 -16.63
N SER A 174 -29.56 25.52 -15.33
CA SER A 174 -30.35 26.60 -14.72
C SER A 174 -30.01 27.96 -15.35
N VAL A 175 -28.72 28.30 -15.51
CA VAL A 175 -28.34 29.60 -16.08
C VAL A 175 -28.67 29.69 -17.57
N LEU A 176 -28.51 28.60 -18.33
CA LEU A 176 -28.88 28.55 -19.75
C LEU A 176 -30.39 28.73 -19.95
N SER A 177 -31.21 28.13 -19.08
CA SER A 177 -32.67 28.28 -19.12
C SER A 177 -33.08 29.74 -18.93
N ILE A 178 -32.48 30.43 -17.95
CA ILE A 178 -32.73 31.85 -17.69
C ILE A 178 -32.32 32.70 -18.90
N GLU A 179 -31.13 32.50 -19.46
CA GLU A 179 -30.66 33.28 -20.62
C GLU A 179 -31.51 33.05 -21.87
N SER A 180 -32.07 31.84 -22.04
CA SER A 180 -32.97 31.54 -23.16
C SER A 180 -34.30 32.31 -23.10
N THR A 181 -34.75 32.71 -21.91
CA THR A 181 -35.97 33.51 -21.70
C THR A 181 -35.77 35.02 -21.87
N LYS A 182 -34.53 35.49 -22.01
CA LYS A 182 -34.20 36.91 -22.22
C LYS A 182 -34.14 37.32 -23.69
N LYS A 183 -34.26 36.37 -24.61
CA LYS A 183 -34.38 36.59 -26.06
C LYS A 183 -35.84 36.64 -26.47
#